data_AF-B4FPF4-F1
#
_entry.id   AF-B4FPF4-F1
#
_cell.length_a   1.000
_cell.length_b   1.000
_cell.length_c   1.000
_cell.angle_alpha   90.00
_cell.angle_beta   90.00
_cell.angle_gamma   90.00
#
_symmetry.space_group_name_H-M   'P 1'
#
loop_
_entity.id
_entity.type
_entity.pdbx_description
1 polymer ?
#
loop_
_entity_poly.entity_id
_entity_poly.type
_entity_poly.pdbx_seq_one_letter_code
_entity_poly.pdbx_strand_id
1 'polypeptide(L)'
;MPQPSSYAVLPRREGELVSAEELLLVPPLNFAMVDHGVYRSGFPDASNLPFLETLRLRSVLCLCPEPYPEANLEFLRAHGIKLFQFGIDGSKKIESVKL
;
A
#
# COMPACT_ATOMS: atom_id res chain seq x y z
N MET A 1 -5.30 27.20 -7.76
CA MET A 1 -6.10 26.18 -7.08
C MET A 1 -5.32 24.88 -7.05
N PRO A 2 -4.89 24.38 -5.89
CA PRO A 2 -4.34 23.03 -5.76
C PRO A 2 -5.49 22.02 -5.67
N GLN A 3 -5.28 20.85 -6.26
CA GLN A 3 -6.23 19.75 -6.41
C GLN A 3 -6.37 18.96 -5.09
N PRO A 4 -7.55 18.36 -4.79
CA PRO A 4 -7.77 17.57 -3.58
C PRO A 4 -7.09 16.21 -3.69
N SER A 5 -5.82 16.16 -3.29
CA SER A 5 -5.08 14.91 -3.06
C SER A 5 -4.75 14.85 -1.57
N SER A 6 -5.28 13.86 -0.86
CA SER A 6 -4.55 13.07 0.16
C SER A 6 -5.47 12.25 1.06
N TYR A 7 -6.76 12.53 1.15
CA TYR A 7 -7.66 11.79 2.05
C TYR A 7 -8.58 10.87 1.27
N ALA A 8 -8.21 9.59 1.22
CA ALA A 8 -9.12 8.55 0.74
C ALA A 8 -10.26 8.39 1.77
N VAL A 9 -11.38 9.07 1.53
CA VAL A 9 -12.62 8.84 2.29
C VAL A 9 -13.27 7.57 1.74
N LEU A 10 -13.00 6.42 2.36
CA LEU A 10 -13.61 5.15 2.00
C LEU A 10 -15.12 5.12 2.38
N PRO A 11 -15.99 4.44 1.60
CA PRO A 11 -17.43 4.44 1.86
C PRO A 11 -17.73 3.74 3.18
N ARG A 12 -18.39 4.48 4.09
CA ARG A 12 -18.78 4.05 5.43
C ARG A 12 -19.74 2.86 5.40
N ARG A 13 -19.47 1.81 6.17
CA ARG A 13 -20.52 0.92 6.70
C ARG A 13 -21.01 1.52 8.03
N GLU A 14 -22.32 1.69 8.16
CA GLU A 14 -22.97 2.24 9.35
C GLU A 14 -22.73 1.35 10.57
N GLY A 15 -22.22 1.92 11.68
CA GLY A 15 -22.33 1.25 12.98
C GLY A 15 -21.19 1.34 14.01
N GLU A 16 -20.14 2.16 13.85
CA GLU A 16 -19.06 2.18 14.86
C GLU A 16 -18.59 3.60 15.23
N LEU A 17 -18.73 3.94 16.52
CA LEU A 17 -18.24 5.17 17.14
C LEU A 17 -16.72 5.06 17.33
N VAL A 18 -15.94 5.89 16.65
CA VAL A 18 -14.50 6.04 16.91
C VAL A 18 -14.18 7.48 17.26
N SER A 19 -13.47 7.64 18.38
CA SER A 19 -12.99 8.89 18.98
C SER A 19 -12.11 9.68 18.01
N ALA A 20 -12.24 11.00 18.07
CA ALA A 20 -11.63 12.00 17.20
C ALA A 20 -10.12 12.23 17.44
N GLU A 21 -9.34 11.14 17.52
CA GLU A 21 -7.95 11.18 17.09
C GLU A 21 -7.96 10.58 15.70
N GLU A 22 -8.15 11.44 14.70
CA GLU A 22 -8.09 11.10 13.29
C GLU A 22 -6.76 10.40 13.04
N LEU A 23 -6.72 9.06 13.13
CA LEU A 23 -5.61 8.27 12.63
C LEU A 23 -5.51 8.65 11.17
N LEU A 24 -4.60 9.56 10.83
CA LEU A 24 -4.32 9.98 9.48
C LEU A 24 -3.81 8.73 8.77
N LEU A 25 -4.74 7.98 8.17
CA LEU A 25 -4.44 6.78 7.42
C LEU A 25 -3.83 7.25 6.11
N VAL A 26 -2.50 7.28 6.09
CA VAL A 26 -1.76 7.70 4.89
C VAL A 26 -1.69 6.50 3.96
N PRO A 27 -2.33 6.55 2.78
CA PRO A 27 -2.19 5.49 1.81
C PRO A 27 -0.73 5.45 1.31
N PRO A 28 -0.20 4.26 0.95
CA PRO A 28 1.10 4.17 0.33
C PRO A 28 1.16 4.98 -0.98
N LEU A 29 2.37 5.29 -1.44
CA LEU A 29 2.59 5.99 -2.71
C LEU A 29 1.83 5.30 -3.84
N ASN A 30 1.19 6.06 -4.75
CA ASN A 30 0.47 5.51 -5.91
C ASN A 30 -0.61 4.46 -5.57
N PHE A 31 -1.18 4.51 -4.37
CA PHE A 31 -2.26 3.61 -3.98
C PHE A 31 -3.52 3.86 -4.82
N ALA A 32 -4.10 2.80 -5.36
CA ALA A 32 -5.40 2.81 -6.02
C ALA A 32 -6.06 1.44 -5.97
N MET A 33 -7.39 1.41 -5.99
CA MET A 33 -8.16 0.19 -6.25
C MET A 33 -8.15 -0.10 -7.75
N VAL A 34 -7.76 -1.32 -8.12
CA VAL A 34 -7.78 -1.79 -9.52
C VAL A 34 -9.11 -2.48 -9.80
N ASP A 35 -9.56 -3.31 -8.85
CA ASP A 35 -10.83 -4.03 -8.88
C ASP A 35 -11.29 -4.30 -7.44
N HIS A 36 -12.50 -4.82 -7.25
CA HIS A 36 -13.05 -5.12 -5.94
C HIS A 36 -12.16 -6.10 -5.15
N GLY A 37 -11.50 -5.60 -4.10
CA GLY A 37 -10.55 -6.37 -3.29
C GLY A 37 -9.16 -6.53 -3.91
N VAL A 38 -8.88 -5.83 -5.01
CA VAL A 38 -7.56 -5.80 -5.69
C VAL A 38 -7.04 -4.37 -5.69
N TYR A 39 -5.87 -4.17 -5.10
CA TYR A 39 -5.24 -2.86 -4.96
C TYR A 39 -3.84 -2.87 -5.56
N ARG A 40 -3.40 -1.70 -5.99
CA ARG A 40 -2.01 -1.42 -6.40
C ARG A 40 -1.46 -0.31 -5.54
N SER A 41 -0.16 -0.34 -5.29
CA SER A 41 0.58 0.78 -4.70
C SER A 41 2.06 0.66 -5.05
N GLY A 42 2.82 1.70 -4.73
CA GLY A 42 4.24 1.60 -4.50
C GLY A 42 4.55 0.85 -3.20
N PHE A 43 5.83 0.85 -2.84
CA PHE A 43 6.30 0.14 -1.65
C PHE A 43 5.77 0.82 -0.37
N PRO A 44 5.17 0.07 0.57
CA PRO A 44 4.62 0.64 1.80
C PRO A 44 5.71 0.87 2.85
N ASP A 45 5.63 2.01 3.52
CA ASP A 45 6.44 2.34 4.70
C ASP A 45 5.67 2.07 6.01
N ALA A 46 6.36 2.15 7.14
CA ALA A 46 5.77 1.94 8.47
C ALA A 46 4.55 2.85 8.74
N SER A 47 4.55 4.07 8.22
CA SER A 47 3.43 5.03 8.34
C SER A 47 2.17 4.61 7.57
N ASN A 48 2.30 3.72 6.58
CA ASN A 48 1.19 3.24 5.78
C ASN A 48 0.55 1.96 6.33
N LEU A 49 1.20 1.27 7.27
CA LEU A 49 0.71 0.00 7.82
C LEU A 49 -0.69 0.12 8.46
N PRO A 50 -1.03 1.18 9.23
CA PRO A 50 -2.39 1.36 9.75
C PRO A 50 -3.44 1.47 8.63
N PHE A 51 -3.10 2.12 7.51
CA PHE A 51 -3.99 2.19 6.35
C PHE A 51 -4.20 0.78 5.73
N LEU A 52 -3.13 0.00 5.56
CA LEU A 52 -3.21 -1.35 5.02
C LEU A 52 -4.02 -2.32 5.90
N GLU A 53 -3.99 -2.13 7.22
CA GLU A 53 -4.80 -2.91 8.16
C GLU A 53 -6.30 -2.75 7.89
N THR A 54 -6.74 -1.53 7.55
CA THR A 54 -8.15 -1.26 7.22
C THR A 54 -8.65 -2.00 5.98
N LEU A 55 -7.75 -2.35 5.06
CA LEU A 55 -8.09 -3.07 3.82
C LEU A 55 -8.34 -4.57 4.08
N ARG A 56 -7.92 -5.10 5.24
CA ARG A 56 -8.06 -6.53 5.61
C ARG A 56 -7.54 -7.46 4.52
N LEU A 57 -6.32 -7.18 4.04
CA LEU A 57 -5.67 -7.95 2.98
C LEU A 57 -5.47 -9.41 3.39
N ARG A 58 -5.55 -10.33 2.43
CA ARG A 58 -5.20 -11.75 2.63
C ARG A 58 -3.82 -12.10 2.06
N SER A 59 -3.38 -11.34 1.08
CA SER A 59 -2.11 -11.56 0.39
C SER A 59 -1.57 -10.27 -0.19
N VAL A 60 -0.25 -10.19 -0.31
CA VAL A 60 0.49 -9.11 -0.97
C VAL A 60 1.37 -9.71 -2.05
N LEU A 61 1.37 -9.08 -3.22
CA LEU A 61 2.26 -9.41 -4.34
C LEU A 61 3.35 -8.34 -4.43
N CYS A 62 4.60 -8.72 -4.19
CA CYS A 62 5.76 -7.84 -4.34
C CYS A 62 6.52 -8.19 -5.61
N LEU A 63 6.79 -7.17 -6.44
CA LEU A 63 7.52 -7.32 -7.71
C LEU A 63 8.98 -6.89 -7.60
N CYS A 64 9.42 -6.44 -6.42
CA CYS A 64 10.80 -6.01 -6.19
C CYS A 64 11.72 -7.23 -6.04
N PRO A 65 12.91 -7.25 -6.67
CA PRO A 65 13.92 -8.28 -6.44
C PRO A 65 14.59 -8.17 -5.06
N GLU A 66 14.52 -7.01 -4.42
CA GLU A 66 15.11 -6.76 -3.11
C GLU A 66 14.39 -7.51 -1.98
N PRO A 67 15.10 -7.95 -0.93
CA PRO A 67 14.47 -8.61 0.22
C PRO A 67 13.47 -7.68 0.91
N TYR A 68 12.31 -8.23 1.28
CA TYR A 68 11.26 -7.46 1.95
C TYR A 68 11.71 -7.06 3.37
N PRO A 69 11.54 -5.79 3.80
CA PRO A 69 11.98 -5.33 5.12
C PRO A 69 11.33 -6.10 6.27
N GLU A 70 12.11 -6.40 7.32
CA GLU A 70 11.66 -7.22 8.45
C GLU A 70 10.44 -6.63 9.17
N ALA A 71 10.41 -5.32 9.38
CA ALA A 71 9.26 -4.64 10.01
C ALA A 71 7.95 -4.89 9.23
N ASN A 72 8.02 -4.87 7.90
CA ASN A 72 6.85 -5.15 7.07
C ASN A 72 6.52 -6.64 7.07
N LEU A 73 7.51 -7.54 7.11
CA LEU A 73 7.29 -8.98 7.25
C LEU A 73 6.58 -9.33 8.57
N GLU A 74 7.00 -8.71 9.68
CA GLU A 74 6.36 -8.87 10.98
C GLU A 74 4.89 -8.45 10.95
N PHE A 75 4.59 -7.31 10.33
CA PHE A 75 3.22 -6.86 10.11
C PHE A 75 2.41 -7.89 9.31
N LEU A 76 2.95 -8.38 8.19
CA LEU A 76 2.27 -9.40 7.37
C LEU A 76 2.02 -10.68 8.16
N ARG A 77 3.01 -11.15 8.94
CA ARG A 77 2.87 -12.36 9.79
C ARG A 77 1.81 -12.17 10.87
N ALA A 78 1.81 -11.03 11.57
CA ALA A 78 0.85 -10.73 12.64
C ALA A 78 -0.60 -10.70 12.14
N HIS A 79 -0.81 -10.25 10.89
CA HIS A 79 -2.14 -10.15 10.28
C HIS A 79 -2.50 -11.36 9.39
N GLY A 80 -1.66 -12.39 9.34
CA GLY A 80 -1.89 -13.60 8.53
C GLY A 80 -1.88 -13.35 7.02
N ILE A 81 -1.19 -12.31 6.56
CA ILE A 81 -1.10 -11.91 5.16
C ILE A 81 0.01 -12.69 4.47
N LYS A 82 -0.33 -13.38 3.37
CA LYS A 82 0.65 -14.15 2.58
C LYS A 82 1.43 -13.24 1.63
N LEU A 83 2.75 -13.23 1.73
CA LEU A 83 3.64 -12.56 0.77
C LEU A 83 3.95 -13.48 -0.40
N PHE A 84 3.68 -13.00 -1.61
CA PHE A 84 4.16 -13.59 -2.86
C PHE A 84 5.18 -12.63 -3.48
N GLN A 85 6.44 -13.03 -3.54
CA GLN A 85 7.50 -12.21 -4.11
C GLN A 85 7.98 -12.79 -5.43
N PHE A 86 7.84 -12.01 -6.50
CA PHE A 86 8.34 -12.33 -7.82
C PHE A 86 9.19 -11.15 -8.28
N GLY A 87 10.46 -11.16 -7.90
CA GLY A 87 11.40 -10.14 -8.32
C GLY A 87 11.46 -10.07 -9.84
N ILE A 88 11.03 -8.95 -10.41
CA ILE A 88 11.21 -8.66 -11.83
C ILE A 88 12.36 -7.68 -11.99
N ASP A 89 13.24 -7.93 -12.95
CA ASP A 89 14.26 -6.96 -13.29
C ASP A 89 13.60 -5.71 -13.85
N GLY A 90 13.74 -4.61 -13.11
CA GLY A 90 13.27 -3.30 -13.52
C GLY A 90 13.97 -2.91 -14.83
N SER A 91 13.25 -3.01 -15.94
CA SER A 91 13.71 -2.51 -17.23
C SER A 91 13.74 -0.98 -17.15
N LYS A 92 14.81 -0.38 -16.65
CA LYS A 92 15.05 1.04 -16.84
C LYS A 92 15.09 1.26 -18.36
N LYS A 93 14.05 1.87 -18.93
CA LYS A 93 14.22 2.63 -20.18
C LYS A 93 15.08 3.84 -19.81
N ILE A 94 16.39 3.64 -19.80
CA ILE A 94 17.32 4.75 -19.98
C ILE A 94 17.21 5.04 -21.47
N GLU A 95 16.31 5.94 -21.87
CA GLU A 95 16.48 6.62 -23.14
C GLU A 95 17.77 7.41 -23.01
N SER A 96 18.88 6.79 -23.39
CA SER A 96 20.14 7.48 -23.61
C SER A 96 19.90 8.43 -24.78
N VAL A 97 19.54 9.67 -24.47
CA VAL A 97 19.68 10.79 -25.41
C VAL A 97 21.17 10.92 -25.65
N LYS A 98 21.67 10.26 -26.71
CA LYS A 98 22.99 10.57 -27.27
C LYS A 98 22.86 11.95 -27.91
N LEU A 99 23.50 12.94 -27.29
CA LEU A 99 23.86 14.21 -27.92
C LEU A 99 24.92 13.98 -28.99
#